data_AF-A0A9W9XSG0-F1
#
_entry.id   AF-A0A9W9XSG0-F1
#
_cell.length_a   1.000
_cell.length_b   1.000
_cell.length_c   1.000
_cell.angle_alpha   90.00
_cell.angle_beta   90.00
_cell.angle_gamma   90.00
#
_symmetry.space_group_name_H-M   'P 1'
#
loop_
_entity.id
_entity.type
_entity.pdbx_description
1 polymer ?
#
loop_
_entity_poly.entity_id
_entity_poly.type
_entity_poly.pdbx_seq_one_letter_code
_entity_poly.pdbx_strand_id
1 'polypeptide(L)'
;MELLARHTHPVPLSTKSLGPISTLAPFSALIISIVLVIFFLVRFYVLEGFLIRRLYGPTYTQMSELNRRGFINHHIAGVTKLIILIVAAYPFISVTFCEGPSFNTPFVHDSIVTLGDILVVVSQMLIGIYIFELIYRVKLSPVAVMHHIGTIFIGQAAIAISLRPLREPDSYIEFVLCTVWGAFDAVFELFPHVAIVLYRIFPNRHQFLGNVFLFSCFSTALGTAAETVVTMWLFASTWDRWRLAFKVVTPILHVAFSAAQIHGSLVFWRMYRQQKRFQMEADTEARENDIKAENEGSVNDRQSESRSGQSVEEVSSSLVTVKSGVPVVDAVERPC
;
A
#
# COMPACT_ATOMS: atom_id res chain seq x y z
N MET A 1 31.13 17.59 -37.75
CA MET A 1 30.46 17.25 -36.48
C MET A 1 29.00 16.97 -36.82
N GLU A 2 28.74 15.79 -37.38
CA GLU A 2 27.38 15.31 -37.63
C GLU A 2 26.74 14.97 -36.29
N LEU A 3 25.77 15.79 -35.89
CA LEU A 3 24.87 15.44 -34.81
C LEU A 3 24.11 14.19 -35.24
N LEU A 4 24.52 13.04 -34.68
CA LEU A 4 23.79 11.78 -34.74
C LEU A 4 22.28 12.06 -34.64
N ALA A 5 21.57 11.84 -35.75
CA ALA A 5 20.13 11.78 -35.75
C ALA A 5 19.73 10.63 -34.82
N ARG A 6 19.41 10.96 -33.57
CA ARG A 6 18.76 10.02 -32.66
C ARG A 6 17.49 9.59 -33.38
N HIS A 7 17.46 8.35 -33.83
CA HIS A 7 16.23 7.66 -34.18
C HIS A 7 15.37 7.58 -32.92
N THR A 8 14.60 8.63 -32.64
CA THR A 8 13.47 8.57 -31.74
C THR A 8 12.45 7.69 -32.42
N HIS A 9 12.48 6.39 -32.10
CA HIS A 9 11.34 5.53 -32.39
C HIS A 9 10.10 6.22 -31.83
N PRO A 10 9.09 6.54 -32.66
CA PRO A 10 7.90 7.22 -32.19
C PRO A 10 7.25 6.36 -31.11
N VAL A 11 7.05 6.94 -29.92
CA VAL A 11 6.36 6.24 -28.84
C VAL A 11 4.97 5.86 -29.34
N PRO A 12 4.49 4.61 -29.14
CA PRO A 12 3.21 4.14 -29.68
C PRO A 12 2.02 5.04 -29.36
N LEU A 13 2.07 5.78 -28.25
CA LEU A 13 1.03 6.75 -27.87
C LEU A 13 0.94 7.96 -28.80
N SER A 14 2.05 8.36 -29.43
CA SER A 14 2.11 9.51 -30.35
C SER A 14 1.31 9.27 -31.63
N THR A 15 1.16 8.01 -32.05
CA THR A 15 0.52 7.62 -33.31
C THR A 15 -0.95 7.17 -33.17
N LYS A 16 -1.48 7.03 -31.94
CA LYS A 16 -2.84 6.56 -31.70
C LYS A 16 -3.91 7.63 -31.98
N SER A 17 -4.97 7.23 -32.70
CA SER A 17 -6.13 8.07 -32.98
C SER A 17 -6.92 8.37 -31.71
N LEU A 18 -7.21 9.65 -31.48
CA LEU A 18 -8.02 10.11 -30.36
C LEU A 18 -9.48 9.66 -30.53
N GLY A 19 -10.04 9.07 -29.47
CA GLY A 19 -11.42 8.59 -29.43
C GLY A 19 -11.89 8.44 -27.98
N PRO A 20 -13.17 8.12 -27.75
CA PRO A 20 -13.68 7.86 -26.41
C PRO A 20 -12.90 6.70 -25.76
N ILE A 21 -12.66 6.80 -24.44
CA ILE A 21 -11.92 5.77 -23.70
C ILE A 21 -12.77 4.55 -23.36
N SER A 22 -14.10 4.67 -23.36
CA SER A 22 -15.02 3.57 -23.00
C SER A 22 -16.46 4.04 -23.19
N THR A 23 -17.35 3.11 -23.53
CA THR A 23 -18.81 3.36 -23.54
C THR A 23 -19.40 3.40 -22.12
N LEU A 24 -18.69 2.85 -21.13
CA LEU A 24 -19.07 2.84 -19.72
C LEU A 24 -18.70 4.14 -18.99
N ALA A 25 -17.85 5.00 -19.56
CA ALA A 25 -17.40 6.23 -18.93
C ALA A 25 -18.55 7.13 -18.40
N PRO A 26 -19.69 7.31 -19.11
CA PRO A 26 -20.84 8.07 -18.60
C PRO A 26 -21.50 7.48 -17.34
N PHE A 27 -21.28 6.18 -17.09
CA PHE A 27 -21.83 5.45 -15.94
C PHE A 27 -20.83 5.35 -14.77
N SER A 28 -19.75 6.13 -14.77
CA SER A 28 -18.71 6.14 -13.74
C SER A 28 -19.26 6.28 -12.31
N ALA A 29 -20.22 7.18 -12.10
CA ALA A 29 -20.88 7.40 -10.82
C ALA A 29 -21.68 6.17 -10.34
N LEU A 30 -22.30 5.44 -11.27
CA LEU A 30 -23.00 4.20 -10.95
C LEU A 30 -22.01 3.08 -10.63
N ILE A 31 -20.94 2.94 -11.41
CA ILE A 31 -19.88 1.93 -11.20
C ILE A 31 -19.24 2.12 -9.82
N ILE A 32 -18.84 3.35 -9.45
CA ILE A 32 -18.25 3.59 -8.14
C ILE A 32 -19.23 3.33 -6.99
N SER A 33 -20.52 3.63 -7.19
CA SER A 33 -21.55 3.33 -6.20
C SER A 33 -21.68 1.81 -5.98
N ILE A 34 -21.67 1.02 -7.06
CA ILE A 34 -21.66 -0.45 -6.99
C ILE A 34 -20.41 -0.95 -6.26
N VAL A 35 -19.23 -0.41 -6.59
CA VAL A 35 -17.96 -0.77 -5.92
C VAL A 35 -18.05 -0.50 -4.41
N LEU A 36 -18.54 0.66 -3.99
CA LEU A 36 -18.69 1.00 -2.56
C LEU A 36 -19.68 0.08 -1.84
N VAL A 37 -20.79 -0.30 -2.50
CA VAL A 37 -21.73 -1.29 -1.96
C VAL A 37 -21.05 -2.65 -1.80
N ILE A 38 -20.26 -3.09 -2.79
CA ILE A 38 -19.50 -4.34 -2.70
C ILE A 38 -18.51 -4.29 -1.54
N PHE A 39 -17.77 -3.19 -1.36
CA PHE A 39 -16.88 -3.04 -0.20
C PHE A 39 -17.61 -3.09 1.12
N PHE A 40 -18.78 -2.47 1.23
CA PHE A 40 -19.60 -2.57 2.43
C PHE A 40 -20.02 -4.02 2.71
N LEU A 41 -20.52 -4.74 1.70
CA LEU A 41 -20.97 -6.13 1.86
C LEU A 41 -19.81 -7.07 2.22
N VAL A 42 -18.68 -6.95 1.53
CA VAL A 42 -17.47 -7.73 1.81
C VAL A 42 -16.94 -7.43 3.21
N ARG A 43 -16.84 -6.15 3.59
CA ARG A 43 -16.41 -5.75 4.92
C ARG A 43 -17.30 -6.37 6.00
N PHE A 44 -18.60 -6.12 5.92
CA PHE A 44 -19.53 -6.41 7.01
C PHE A 44 -19.85 -7.91 7.11
N TYR A 45 -20.26 -8.54 6.01
CA TYR A 45 -20.74 -9.92 6.04
C TYR A 45 -19.61 -10.94 5.87
N VAL A 46 -18.62 -10.65 5.02
CA VAL A 46 -17.55 -11.62 4.72
C VAL A 46 -16.40 -11.48 5.70
N LEU A 47 -15.81 -10.30 5.86
CA LEU A 47 -14.60 -10.14 6.67
C LEU A 47 -14.89 -10.07 8.17
N GLU A 48 -15.69 -9.09 8.61
CA GLU A 48 -16.00 -8.88 10.03
C GLU A 48 -16.88 -10.00 10.61
N GLY A 49 -17.86 -10.44 9.84
CA GLY A 49 -18.83 -11.47 10.24
C GLY A 49 -18.25 -12.88 10.25
N PHE A 50 -17.30 -13.20 9.37
CA PHE A 50 -16.88 -14.58 9.13
C PHE A 50 -15.37 -14.80 9.01
N LEU A 51 -14.75 -14.31 7.94
CA LEU A 51 -13.42 -14.74 7.48
C LEU A 51 -12.29 -14.32 8.43
N ILE A 52 -12.25 -13.05 8.84
CA ILE A 52 -11.13 -12.52 9.64
C ILE A 52 -11.15 -13.10 11.05
N ARG A 53 -12.34 -13.25 11.64
CA ARG A 53 -12.50 -13.92 12.95
C ARG A 53 -12.00 -15.36 12.91
N ARG A 54 -12.28 -16.08 11.82
CA ARG A 54 -11.87 -17.48 11.64
C ARG A 54 -10.38 -17.63 11.34
N LEU A 55 -9.82 -16.76 10.52
CA LEU A 55 -8.43 -16.85 10.07
C LEU A 55 -7.43 -16.40 11.14
N TYR A 56 -7.75 -15.36 11.91
CA TYR A 56 -6.83 -14.75 12.87
C TYR A 56 -7.20 -14.99 14.34
N GLY A 57 -8.43 -15.45 14.62
CA GLY A 57 -8.85 -15.88 15.95
C GLY A 57 -8.57 -14.85 17.05
N PRO A 58 -7.90 -15.26 18.16
CA PRO A 58 -7.61 -14.39 19.30
C PRO A 58 -6.86 -13.10 18.94
N THR A 59 -5.93 -13.18 17.98
CA THR A 59 -5.14 -12.03 17.55
C THR A 59 -6.03 -10.89 17.09
N TYR A 60 -7.11 -11.20 16.35
CA TYR A 60 -8.07 -10.20 15.90
C TYR A 60 -9.06 -9.77 16.99
N THR A 61 -9.58 -10.72 17.78
CA THR A 61 -10.61 -10.41 18.80
C THR A 61 -10.08 -9.59 19.98
N GLN A 62 -8.77 -9.66 20.25
CA GLN A 62 -8.12 -8.90 21.32
C GLN A 62 -7.63 -7.51 20.87
N MET A 63 -7.71 -7.18 19.57
CA MET A 63 -7.36 -5.84 19.10
C MET A 63 -8.37 -4.80 19.58
N SER A 64 -7.87 -3.60 19.91
CA SER A 64 -8.72 -2.43 20.09
C SER A 64 -9.53 -2.14 18.83
N GLU A 65 -10.68 -1.48 18.97
CA GLU A 65 -11.57 -1.18 17.85
C GLU A 65 -10.87 -0.40 16.73
N LEU A 66 -10.01 0.55 17.10
CA LEU A 66 -9.20 1.31 16.15
C LEU A 66 -8.30 0.40 15.31
N ASN A 67 -7.57 -0.49 15.98
CA ASN A 67 -6.64 -1.42 15.33
C ASN A 67 -7.40 -2.46 14.48
N ARG A 68 -8.57 -2.89 14.95
CA ARG A 68 -9.44 -3.83 14.27
C ARG A 68 -9.97 -3.27 12.94
N ARG A 69 -10.51 -2.05 12.97
CA ARG A 69 -10.96 -1.34 11.75
C ARG A 69 -9.81 -1.14 10.77
N GLY A 70 -8.66 -0.69 11.26
CA GLY A 70 -7.45 -0.57 10.44
C GLY A 70 -7.03 -1.90 9.79
N PHE A 71 -7.06 -2.99 10.57
CA PHE A 71 -6.69 -4.32 10.09
C PHE A 71 -7.60 -4.82 8.96
N ILE A 72 -8.91 -4.69 9.11
CA ILE A 72 -9.88 -5.05 8.05
C ILE A 72 -9.66 -4.17 6.82
N ASN A 73 -9.47 -2.86 7.03
CA ASN A 73 -9.23 -1.92 5.95
C ASN A 73 -8.00 -2.31 5.11
N HIS A 74 -6.88 -2.66 5.76
CA HIS A 74 -5.68 -3.11 5.04
C HIS A 74 -5.91 -4.38 4.22
N HIS A 75 -6.79 -5.30 4.66
CA HIS A 75 -7.16 -6.47 3.86
C HIS A 75 -7.99 -6.09 2.64
N ILE A 76 -9.05 -5.29 2.83
CA ILE A 76 -9.89 -4.83 1.71
C ILE A 76 -9.05 -4.09 0.69
N ALA A 77 -8.20 -3.15 1.15
CA ALA A 77 -7.36 -2.37 0.27
C ALA A 77 -6.32 -3.23 -0.46
N GLY A 78 -5.60 -4.10 0.26
CA GLY A 78 -4.61 -4.99 -0.34
C GLY A 78 -5.22 -5.97 -1.36
N VAL A 79 -6.33 -6.62 -1.01
CA VAL A 79 -7.02 -7.57 -1.92
C VAL A 79 -7.59 -6.85 -3.13
N THR A 80 -8.20 -5.67 -2.96
CA THR A 80 -8.73 -4.89 -4.08
C THR A 80 -7.61 -4.48 -5.04
N LYS A 81 -6.49 -3.97 -4.52
CA LYS A 81 -5.31 -3.63 -5.33
C LYS A 81 -4.76 -4.85 -6.06
N LEU A 82 -4.69 -6.01 -5.42
CA LEU A 82 -4.28 -7.25 -6.07
C LEU A 82 -5.21 -7.63 -7.23
N ILE A 83 -6.54 -7.55 -7.04
CA ILE A 83 -7.51 -7.81 -8.10
C ILE A 83 -7.33 -6.82 -9.25
N ILE A 84 -7.17 -5.52 -8.95
CA ILE A 84 -6.90 -4.48 -9.95
C ILE A 84 -5.65 -4.84 -10.76
N LEU A 85 -4.55 -5.21 -10.12
CA LEU A 85 -3.31 -5.56 -10.82
C LEU A 85 -3.50 -6.73 -11.79
N ILE A 86 -4.20 -7.78 -11.36
CA ILE A 86 -4.46 -8.96 -12.20
C ILE A 86 -5.34 -8.59 -13.39
N VAL A 87 -6.45 -7.89 -13.16
CA VAL A 87 -7.44 -7.57 -14.18
C VAL A 87 -6.94 -6.48 -15.14
N ALA A 88 -6.18 -5.50 -14.64
CA ALA A 88 -5.70 -4.37 -15.41
C ALA A 88 -4.41 -4.67 -16.20
N ALA A 89 -3.64 -5.70 -15.83
CA ALA A 89 -2.32 -5.96 -16.43
C ALA A 89 -2.36 -6.02 -17.96
N TYR A 90 -3.20 -6.88 -18.53
CA TYR A 90 -3.34 -7.02 -19.98
C TYR A 90 -3.79 -5.71 -20.68
N PRO A 91 -4.93 -5.09 -20.31
CA PRO A 91 -5.41 -3.91 -21.01
C PRO A 91 -4.48 -2.70 -20.81
N PHE A 92 -3.87 -2.55 -19.63
CA PHE A 92 -2.89 -1.50 -19.36
C PHE A 92 -1.68 -1.62 -20.29
N ILE A 93 -1.06 -2.80 -20.35
CA ILE A 93 0.13 -3.01 -21.18
C ILE A 93 -0.20 -2.81 -22.66
N SER A 94 -1.31 -3.40 -23.11
CA SER A 94 -1.75 -3.35 -24.51
C SER A 94 -2.04 -1.92 -24.98
N VAL A 95 -2.75 -1.12 -24.17
CA VAL A 95 -3.09 0.26 -24.53
C VAL A 95 -1.90 1.21 -24.38
N THR A 96 -1.05 1.03 -23.37
CA THR A 96 0.00 2.00 -23.05
C THR A 96 1.26 1.78 -23.88
N PHE A 97 1.69 0.53 -24.06
CA PHE A 97 3.02 0.20 -24.58
C PHE A 97 3.02 -0.52 -25.92
N CYS A 98 1.90 -1.11 -26.35
CA CYS A 98 1.84 -1.81 -27.64
C CYS A 98 1.35 -0.89 -28.77
N GLU A 99 1.89 -1.11 -29.97
CA GLU A 99 1.38 -0.54 -31.22
C GLU A 99 0.13 -1.30 -31.68
N GLY A 100 -0.90 -0.58 -32.14
CA GLY A 100 -2.14 -1.16 -32.66
C GLY A 100 -3.33 -1.06 -31.70
N PRO A 101 -3.35 -1.76 -30.55
CA PRO A 101 -4.47 -1.74 -29.63
C PRO A 101 -4.80 -0.35 -29.08
N SER A 102 -6.09 -0.03 -29.01
CA SER A 102 -6.63 1.20 -28.42
C SER A 102 -7.63 0.85 -27.32
N PHE A 103 -8.17 1.86 -26.64
CA PHE A 103 -9.24 1.64 -25.66
C PHE A 103 -10.46 0.89 -26.23
N ASN A 104 -10.76 1.04 -27.52
CA ASN A 104 -11.91 0.40 -28.17
C ASN A 104 -11.62 -1.02 -28.67
N THR A 105 -10.39 -1.52 -28.49
CA THR A 105 -10.04 -2.90 -28.87
C THR A 105 -10.80 -3.88 -27.98
N PRO A 106 -11.39 -4.97 -28.53
CA PRO A 106 -12.02 -6.03 -27.74
C PRO A 106 -11.04 -6.65 -26.72
N PHE A 107 -11.52 -6.90 -25.49
CA PHE A 107 -10.72 -7.48 -24.41
C PHE A 107 -10.33 -8.93 -24.69
N VAL A 108 -11.22 -9.68 -25.33
CA VAL A 108 -10.93 -10.98 -25.94
C VAL A 108 -11.55 -11.01 -27.32
N HIS A 109 -11.11 -11.95 -28.17
CA HIS A 109 -11.66 -12.09 -29.53
C HIS A 109 -13.19 -12.21 -29.46
N ASP A 110 -13.88 -11.48 -30.36
CA ASP A 110 -15.34 -11.40 -30.45
C ASP A 110 -16.09 -10.87 -29.20
N SER A 111 -15.39 -10.29 -28.23
CA SER A 111 -16.03 -9.68 -27.08
C SER A 111 -16.59 -8.29 -27.39
N ILE A 112 -17.78 -8.00 -26.87
CA ILE A 112 -18.32 -6.64 -26.81
C ILE A 112 -17.63 -5.75 -25.76
N VAL A 113 -16.95 -6.38 -24.79
CA VAL A 113 -16.22 -5.67 -23.73
C VAL A 113 -14.86 -5.24 -24.27
N THR A 114 -14.54 -3.96 -24.16
CA THR A 114 -13.30 -3.38 -24.66
C THR A 114 -12.22 -3.27 -23.57
N LEU A 115 -10.96 -3.07 -23.97
CA LEU A 115 -9.85 -2.79 -23.04
C LEU A 115 -10.16 -1.55 -22.17
N GLY A 116 -10.76 -0.54 -22.77
CA GLY A 116 -11.18 0.69 -22.10
C GLY A 116 -12.27 0.48 -21.06
N ASP A 117 -13.25 -0.38 -21.33
CA ASP A 117 -14.29 -0.72 -20.35
C ASP A 117 -13.69 -1.35 -19.10
N ILE A 118 -12.75 -2.27 -19.27
CA ILE A 118 -12.02 -2.88 -18.15
C ILE A 118 -11.22 -1.83 -17.38
N LEU A 119 -10.47 -0.96 -18.08
CA LEU A 119 -9.68 0.10 -17.46
C LEU A 119 -10.54 1.10 -16.68
N VAL A 120 -11.69 1.50 -17.20
CA VAL A 120 -12.63 2.37 -16.46
C VAL A 120 -13.14 1.68 -15.19
N VAL A 121 -13.51 0.41 -15.26
CA VAL A 121 -13.99 -0.34 -14.08
C VAL A 121 -12.91 -0.42 -13.01
N VAL A 122 -11.68 -0.82 -13.35
CA VAL A 122 -10.59 -0.91 -12.36
C VAL A 122 -10.15 0.46 -11.85
N SER A 123 -10.22 1.53 -12.65
CA SER A 123 -10.02 2.89 -12.16
C SER A 123 -11.07 3.27 -11.13
N GLN A 124 -12.34 2.94 -11.35
CA GLN A 124 -13.40 3.18 -10.35
C GLN A 124 -13.24 2.30 -9.11
N MET A 125 -12.69 1.08 -9.23
CA MET A 125 -12.29 0.27 -8.08
C MET A 125 -11.19 0.94 -7.26
N LEU A 126 -10.17 1.50 -7.92
CA LEU A 126 -9.08 2.22 -7.27
C LEU A 126 -9.58 3.50 -6.55
N ILE A 127 -10.41 4.29 -7.23
CA ILE A 127 -11.02 5.49 -6.62
C ILE A 127 -11.94 5.09 -5.46
N GLY A 128 -12.74 4.05 -5.66
CA GLY A 128 -13.64 3.53 -4.63
C GLY A 128 -12.91 3.10 -3.37
N ILE A 129 -11.74 2.44 -3.49
CA ILE A 129 -11.00 2.02 -2.29
C ILE A 129 -10.48 3.23 -1.53
N TYR A 130 -10.07 4.29 -2.21
CA TYR A 130 -9.66 5.53 -1.55
C TYR A 130 -10.80 6.25 -0.83
N ILE A 131 -11.99 6.31 -1.42
CA ILE A 131 -13.17 6.82 -0.74
C ILE A 131 -13.48 5.96 0.49
N PHE A 132 -13.42 4.64 0.34
CA PHE A 132 -13.66 3.71 1.44
C PHE A 132 -12.64 3.91 2.58
N GLU A 133 -11.35 4.04 2.29
CA GLU A 133 -10.32 4.26 3.31
C GLU A 133 -10.53 5.58 4.06
N LEU A 134 -10.89 6.67 3.35
CA LEU A 134 -11.17 7.98 3.96
C LEU A 134 -12.35 7.94 4.94
N ILE A 135 -13.41 7.19 4.61
CA ILE A 135 -14.62 7.11 5.44
C ILE A 135 -14.44 6.07 6.57
N TYR A 136 -13.77 4.94 6.27
CA TYR A 136 -13.75 3.81 7.17
C TYR A 136 -12.60 3.87 8.19
N ARG A 137 -11.45 4.46 7.86
CA ARG A 137 -10.36 4.59 8.83
C ARG A 137 -10.65 5.68 9.87
N VAL A 138 -10.32 5.38 11.12
CA VAL A 138 -10.48 6.31 12.25
C VAL A 138 -9.36 7.36 12.29
N LYS A 139 -8.14 6.97 11.93
CA LYS A 139 -6.96 7.85 11.90
C LYS A 139 -6.23 7.66 10.58
N LEU A 140 -6.01 8.77 9.89
CA LEU A 140 -5.21 8.91 8.69
C LEU A 140 -4.30 10.13 8.86
N SER A 141 -3.07 10.06 8.36
CA SER A 141 -2.20 11.23 8.37
C SER A 141 -2.75 12.28 7.40
N PRO A 142 -2.58 13.59 7.67
CA PRO A 142 -3.02 14.63 6.75
C PRO A 142 -2.45 14.47 5.33
N VAL A 143 -1.20 14.00 5.23
CA VAL A 143 -0.54 13.72 3.94
C VAL A 143 -1.25 12.58 3.20
N ALA A 144 -1.62 11.49 3.88
CA ALA A 144 -2.37 10.39 3.28
C ALA A 144 -3.78 10.84 2.86
N VAL A 145 -4.47 11.65 3.69
CA VAL A 145 -5.78 12.22 3.35
C VAL A 145 -5.69 13.04 2.06
N MET A 146 -4.72 13.95 1.97
CA MET A 146 -4.52 14.78 0.78
C MET A 146 -4.16 13.94 -0.45
N HIS A 147 -3.34 12.91 -0.30
CA HIS A 147 -3.03 11.98 -1.36
C HIS A 147 -4.29 11.26 -1.87
N HIS A 148 -5.09 10.66 -0.98
CA HIS A 148 -6.33 9.98 -1.36
C HIS A 148 -7.33 10.93 -2.04
N ILE A 149 -7.55 12.13 -1.48
CA ILE A 149 -8.43 13.15 -2.08
C ILE A 149 -7.92 13.55 -3.47
N GLY A 150 -6.61 13.78 -3.61
CA GLY A 150 -5.97 14.07 -4.87
C GLY A 150 -6.22 12.96 -5.89
N THR A 151 -6.01 11.69 -5.52
CA THR A 151 -6.19 10.54 -6.41
C THR A 151 -7.63 10.43 -6.88
N ILE A 152 -8.59 10.66 -5.98
CA ILE A 152 -10.02 10.67 -6.30
C ILE A 152 -10.32 11.76 -7.33
N PHE A 153 -9.87 13.00 -7.09
CA PHE A 153 -10.16 14.10 -8.01
C PHE A 153 -9.50 13.92 -9.38
N ILE A 154 -8.23 13.54 -9.42
CA ILE A 154 -7.49 13.32 -10.67
C ILE A 154 -8.14 12.17 -11.46
N GLY A 155 -8.42 11.04 -10.82
CA GLY A 155 -9.05 9.89 -11.47
C GLY A 155 -10.45 10.20 -12.01
N GLN A 156 -11.29 10.89 -11.23
CA GLN A 156 -12.61 11.30 -11.69
C GLN A 156 -12.54 12.37 -12.79
N ALA A 157 -11.60 13.31 -12.70
CA ALA A 157 -11.39 14.34 -13.72
C ALA A 157 -10.97 13.71 -15.05
N ALA A 158 -10.03 12.77 -15.04
CA ALA A 158 -9.57 12.05 -16.24
C ALA A 158 -10.71 11.34 -16.97
N ILE A 159 -11.65 10.74 -16.23
CA ILE A 159 -12.84 10.12 -16.81
C ILE A 159 -13.83 11.17 -17.28
N ALA A 160 -14.06 12.24 -16.52
CA ALA A 160 -15.01 13.29 -16.88
C ALA A 160 -14.62 14.02 -18.18
N ILE A 161 -13.33 14.36 -18.36
CA ILE A 161 -12.86 15.01 -19.58
C ILE A 161 -12.97 14.09 -20.80
N SER A 162 -12.86 12.77 -20.61
CA SER A 162 -13.02 11.77 -21.67
C SER A 162 -14.43 11.69 -22.24
N LEU A 163 -15.43 12.24 -21.54
CA LEU A 163 -16.81 12.29 -22.04
C LEU A 163 -17.00 13.30 -23.17
N ARG A 164 -16.04 14.21 -23.40
CA ARG A 164 -16.09 15.20 -24.48
C ARG A 164 -14.78 15.24 -25.29
N PRO A 165 -14.39 14.14 -25.98
CA PRO A 165 -13.08 14.05 -26.65
C PRO A 165 -12.84 15.14 -27.71
N LEU A 166 -13.90 15.57 -28.42
CA LEU A 166 -13.80 16.64 -29.42
C LEU A 166 -13.47 18.01 -28.83
N ARG A 167 -13.82 18.23 -27.56
CA ARG A 167 -13.51 19.47 -26.83
C ARG A 167 -12.18 19.38 -26.10
N GLU A 168 -11.83 18.18 -25.63
CA GLU A 168 -10.64 17.86 -24.84
C GLU A 168 -9.79 16.79 -25.54
N PRO A 169 -8.94 17.18 -26.51
CA PRO A 169 -8.11 16.24 -27.28
C PRO A 169 -7.07 15.51 -26.40
N ASP A 170 -6.76 16.05 -25.23
CA ASP A 170 -5.78 15.50 -24.28
C ASP A 170 -6.35 14.33 -23.46
N SER A 171 -7.67 14.12 -23.47
CA SER A 171 -8.36 13.15 -22.62
C SER A 171 -7.85 11.72 -22.74
N TYR A 172 -7.45 11.29 -23.93
CA TYR A 172 -6.84 9.98 -24.15
C TYR A 172 -5.50 9.85 -23.40
N ILE A 173 -4.63 10.84 -23.55
CA ILE A 173 -3.27 10.81 -22.98
C ILE A 173 -3.35 10.97 -21.46
N GLU A 174 -4.22 11.85 -20.98
CA GLU A 174 -4.47 12.05 -19.55
C GLU A 174 -4.97 10.77 -18.88
N PHE A 175 -5.91 10.05 -19.50
CA PHE A 175 -6.38 8.78 -18.95
C PHE A 175 -5.28 7.71 -18.94
N VAL A 176 -4.42 7.65 -19.96
CA VAL A 176 -3.24 6.77 -19.95
C VAL A 176 -2.27 7.14 -18.84
N LEU A 177 -1.91 8.42 -18.68
CA LEU A 177 -1.03 8.87 -17.59
C LEU A 177 -1.63 8.55 -16.21
N CYS A 178 -2.92 8.79 -16.02
CA CYS A 178 -3.61 8.41 -14.78
C CYS A 178 -3.59 6.91 -14.53
N THR A 179 -3.69 6.08 -15.59
CA THR A 179 -3.58 4.62 -15.47
C THR A 179 -2.16 4.20 -15.09
N VAL A 180 -1.13 4.87 -15.64
CA VAL A 180 0.27 4.64 -15.25
C VAL A 180 0.48 4.98 -13.77
N TRP A 181 0.02 6.15 -13.32
CA TRP A 181 0.05 6.52 -11.90
C TRP A 181 -0.66 5.48 -11.03
N GLY A 182 -1.90 5.13 -11.39
CA GLY A 182 -2.68 4.12 -10.67
C GLY A 182 -2.02 2.73 -10.64
N ALA A 183 -1.29 2.36 -11.68
CA ALA A 183 -0.56 1.09 -11.73
C ALA A 183 0.63 1.07 -10.75
N PHE A 184 1.47 2.12 -10.76
CA PHE A 184 2.59 2.23 -9.81
C PHE A 184 2.08 2.26 -8.37
N ASP A 185 1.06 3.06 -8.13
CA ASP A 185 0.38 3.17 -6.85
C ASP A 185 -0.17 1.82 -6.37
N ALA A 186 -0.93 1.11 -7.20
CA ALA A 186 -1.46 -0.22 -6.86
C ALA A 186 -0.37 -1.27 -6.58
N VAL A 187 0.76 -1.26 -7.31
CA VAL A 187 1.88 -2.19 -7.09
C VAL A 187 2.62 -1.86 -5.80
N PHE A 188 3.05 -0.61 -5.63
CA PHE A 188 3.99 -0.25 -4.58
C PHE A 188 3.33 0.08 -3.25
N GLU A 189 2.06 0.51 -3.25
CA GLU A 189 1.30 0.69 -2.02
C GLU A 189 0.78 -0.66 -1.46
N LEU A 190 0.77 -1.74 -2.25
CA LEU A 190 0.40 -3.08 -1.78
C LEU A 190 1.33 -3.56 -0.65
N PHE A 191 2.64 -3.32 -0.76
CA PHE A 191 3.62 -3.75 0.25
C PHE A 191 3.39 -3.11 1.62
N PRO A 192 3.19 -1.77 1.74
CA PRO A 192 2.69 -1.13 2.95
C PRO A 192 1.48 -1.82 3.60
N HIS A 193 0.46 -2.21 2.83
CA HIS A 193 -0.70 -2.88 3.40
C HIS A 193 -0.34 -4.24 4.01
N VAL A 194 0.46 -5.04 3.29
CA VAL A 194 0.95 -6.33 3.79
C VAL A 194 1.82 -6.16 5.03
N ALA A 195 2.71 -5.16 5.04
CA ALA A 195 3.59 -4.88 6.17
C ALA A 195 2.82 -4.54 7.45
N ILE A 196 1.79 -3.70 7.35
CA ILE A 196 0.95 -3.37 8.52
C ILE A 196 0.14 -4.57 8.98
N VAL A 197 -0.35 -5.42 8.08
CA VAL A 197 -1.03 -6.68 8.46
C VAL A 197 -0.07 -7.59 9.22
N LEU A 198 1.14 -7.81 8.70
CA LEU A 198 2.17 -8.63 9.36
C LEU A 198 2.60 -8.07 10.72
N TYR A 199 2.71 -6.75 10.83
CA TYR A 199 2.97 -6.05 12.09
C TYR A 199 1.94 -6.36 13.18
N ARG A 200 0.67 -6.49 12.79
CA ARG A 200 -0.41 -6.83 13.73
C ARG A 200 -0.47 -8.31 14.09
N ILE A 201 0.00 -9.18 13.19
CA ILE A 201 -0.02 -10.63 13.40
C ILE A 201 1.18 -11.09 14.24
N PHE A 202 2.36 -10.48 14.05
CA PHE A 202 3.60 -10.91 14.67
C PHE A 202 4.29 -9.81 15.50
N PRO A 203 3.61 -9.21 16.50
CA PRO A 203 4.10 -8.01 17.20
C PRO A 203 5.45 -8.20 17.91
N ASN A 204 5.79 -9.42 18.32
CA ASN A 204 7.00 -9.72 19.08
C ASN A 204 8.18 -10.16 18.19
N ARG A 205 8.00 -10.27 16.87
CA ARG A 205 9.08 -10.70 15.95
C ARG A 205 9.82 -9.50 15.38
N HIS A 206 10.52 -8.76 16.24
CA HIS A 206 11.16 -7.48 15.90
C HIS A 206 12.13 -7.55 14.71
N GLN A 207 12.95 -8.61 14.61
CA GLN A 207 13.87 -8.79 13.49
C GLN A 207 13.13 -8.98 12.15
N PHE A 208 12.11 -9.83 12.13
CA PHE A 208 11.28 -10.07 10.95
C PHE A 208 10.55 -8.79 10.52
N LEU A 209 9.91 -8.10 11.48
CA LEU A 209 9.20 -6.85 11.22
C LEU A 209 10.13 -5.73 10.73
N GLY A 210 11.34 -5.65 11.29
CA GLY A 210 12.38 -4.74 10.82
C GLY A 210 12.69 -4.95 9.33
N ASN A 211 12.90 -6.21 8.92
CA ASN A 211 13.16 -6.54 7.51
C ASN A 211 11.96 -6.22 6.61
N VAL A 212 10.74 -6.50 7.06
CA VAL A 212 9.50 -6.19 6.32
C VAL A 212 9.32 -4.69 6.12
N PHE A 213 9.55 -3.87 7.15
CA PHE A 213 9.46 -2.40 7.03
C PHE A 213 10.58 -1.81 6.18
N LEU A 214 11.80 -2.36 6.27
CA LEU A 214 12.90 -1.94 5.41
C LEU A 214 12.60 -2.27 3.93
N PHE A 215 12.12 -3.47 3.65
CA PHE A 215 11.70 -3.88 2.32
C PHE A 215 10.58 -2.97 1.80
N SER A 216 9.57 -2.69 2.62
CA SER A 216 8.46 -1.81 2.25
C SER A 216 8.98 -0.40 1.92
N CYS A 217 9.82 0.18 2.78
CA CYS A 217 10.46 1.49 2.57
C CYS A 217 11.26 1.54 1.26
N PHE A 218 12.05 0.50 0.98
CA PHE A 218 12.86 0.45 -0.24
C PHE A 218 11.98 0.28 -1.47
N SER A 219 10.98 -0.61 -1.41
CA SER A 219 10.05 -0.84 -2.51
C SER A 219 9.24 0.40 -2.85
N THR A 220 8.75 1.16 -1.86
CA THR A 220 7.99 2.40 -2.11
C THR A 220 8.87 3.50 -2.69
N ALA A 221 10.11 3.64 -2.20
CA ALA A 221 11.06 4.62 -2.74
C ALA A 221 11.48 4.29 -4.18
N LEU A 222 11.78 3.02 -4.44
CA LEU A 222 12.09 2.53 -5.79
C LEU A 222 10.89 2.69 -6.74
N GLY A 223 9.69 2.38 -6.24
CA GLY A 223 8.44 2.57 -6.96
C GLY A 223 8.22 4.03 -7.35
N THR A 224 8.43 4.95 -6.42
CA THR A 224 8.34 6.41 -6.67
C THR A 224 9.33 6.83 -7.75
N ALA A 225 10.59 6.38 -7.67
CA ALA A 225 11.60 6.70 -8.67
C ALA A 225 11.25 6.14 -10.06
N ALA A 226 10.81 4.89 -10.13
CA ALA A 226 10.39 4.25 -11.38
C ALA A 226 9.16 4.94 -11.97
N GLU A 227 8.17 5.29 -11.14
CA GLU A 227 7.00 6.06 -11.52
C GLU A 227 7.39 7.42 -12.10
N THR A 228 8.28 8.16 -11.44
CA THR A 228 8.77 9.45 -11.95
C THR A 228 9.44 9.30 -13.30
N VAL A 229 10.32 8.31 -13.47
CA VAL A 229 11.01 8.09 -14.75
C VAL A 229 10.01 7.77 -15.86
N VAL A 230 9.10 6.81 -15.65
CA VAL A 230 8.14 6.40 -16.68
C VAL A 230 7.14 7.50 -16.98
N THR A 231 6.60 8.17 -15.97
CA THR A 231 5.65 9.27 -16.12
C THR A 231 6.28 10.43 -16.87
N MET A 232 7.47 10.87 -16.46
CA MET A 232 8.14 12.01 -17.09
C MET A 232 8.62 11.68 -18.50
N TRP A 233 9.02 10.43 -18.74
CA TRP A 233 9.32 9.97 -20.09
C TRP A 233 8.09 9.98 -21.00
N LEU A 234 6.94 9.46 -20.54
CA LEU A 234 5.68 9.49 -21.30
C LEU A 234 5.19 10.92 -21.54
N PHE A 235 5.25 11.75 -20.51
CA PHE A 235 4.84 13.15 -20.56
C PHE A 235 5.71 13.95 -21.52
N ALA A 236 7.05 13.80 -21.47
CA ALA A 236 7.97 14.43 -22.41
C ALA A 236 7.77 13.93 -23.85
N SER A 237 7.53 12.62 -24.02
CA SER A 237 7.30 12.01 -25.33
C SER A 237 5.99 12.45 -25.98
N THR A 238 5.05 12.99 -25.19
CA THR A 238 3.76 13.51 -25.66
C THR A 238 3.65 15.03 -25.53
N TRP A 239 4.76 15.71 -25.23
CA TRP A 239 4.82 17.15 -24.90
C TRP A 239 4.09 18.04 -25.90
N ASP A 240 4.25 17.81 -27.20
CA ASP A 240 3.68 18.67 -28.24
C ASP A 240 2.16 18.59 -28.33
N ARG A 241 1.56 17.53 -27.77
CA ARG A 241 0.11 17.31 -27.81
C ARG A 241 -0.62 17.98 -26.65
N TRP A 242 0.06 18.21 -25.52
CA TRP A 242 -0.56 18.75 -24.32
C TRP A 242 -0.94 20.22 -24.46
N ARG A 243 -2.13 20.57 -24.00
CA ARG A 243 -2.50 21.96 -23.72
C ARG A 243 -1.63 22.53 -22.60
N LEU A 244 -1.44 23.85 -22.65
CA LEU A 244 -0.62 24.58 -21.67
C LEU A 244 -1.07 24.33 -20.22
N ALA A 245 -2.37 24.20 -19.97
CA ALA A 245 -2.89 23.90 -18.64
C ALA A 245 -2.32 22.59 -18.07
N PHE A 246 -2.35 21.50 -18.83
CA PHE A 246 -1.78 20.21 -18.41
C PHE A 246 -0.24 20.23 -18.37
N LYS A 247 0.41 21.03 -19.23
CA LYS A 247 1.87 21.25 -19.14
C LYS A 247 2.32 21.83 -17.80
N VAL A 248 1.45 22.59 -17.14
CA VAL A 248 1.72 23.20 -15.83
C VAL A 248 1.19 22.34 -14.68
N VAL A 249 -0.06 21.88 -14.78
CA VAL A 249 -0.74 21.17 -13.69
C VAL A 249 -0.13 19.77 -13.47
N THR A 250 0.14 19.02 -14.53
CA THR A 250 0.62 17.63 -14.41
C THR A 250 1.96 17.54 -13.65
N PRO A 251 3.00 18.36 -13.93
CA PRO A 251 4.23 18.35 -13.13
C PRO A 251 4.03 18.77 -11.67
N ILE A 252 3.17 19.76 -11.40
CA ILE A 252 2.89 20.21 -10.03
C ILE A 252 2.23 19.08 -9.23
N LEU A 253 1.22 18.43 -9.82
CA LEU A 253 0.57 17.28 -9.20
C LEU A 253 1.56 16.14 -8.98
N HIS A 254 2.42 15.83 -9.96
CA HIS A 254 3.42 14.78 -9.81
C HIS A 254 4.37 15.06 -8.64
N VAL A 255 4.89 16.28 -8.51
CA VAL A 255 5.76 16.65 -7.38
C VAL A 255 5.04 16.49 -6.04
N ALA A 256 3.78 16.91 -5.95
CA ALA A 256 2.98 16.76 -4.74
C ALA A 256 2.76 15.29 -4.36
N PHE A 257 2.49 14.43 -5.34
CA PHE A 257 2.31 13.00 -5.14
C PHE A 257 3.59 12.28 -4.76
N SER A 258 4.70 12.57 -5.45
CA SER A 258 6.02 12.02 -5.09
C SER A 258 6.42 12.43 -3.67
N ALA A 259 6.13 13.67 -3.26
CA ALA A 259 6.38 14.10 -1.88
C ALA A 259 5.56 13.29 -0.86
N ALA A 260 4.29 12.98 -1.15
CA ALA A 260 3.45 12.13 -0.31
C ALA A 260 3.97 10.69 -0.23
N GLN A 261 4.41 10.10 -1.34
CA GLN A 261 4.99 8.74 -1.39
C GLN A 261 6.35 8.67 -0.65
N ILE A 262 7.19 9.69 -0.80
CA ILE A 262 8.45 9.82 -0.04
C ILE A 262 8.15 9.92 1.45
N HIS A 263 7.15 10.71 1.86
CA HIS A 263 6.71 10.77 3.25
C HIS A 263 6.29 9.37 3.76
N GLY A 264 5.54 8.60 2.98
CA GLY A 264 5.21 7.20 3.29
C GLY A 264 6.46 6.34 3.52
N SER A 265 7.46 6.45 2.64
CA SER A 265 8.74 5.74 2.78
C SER A 265 9.47 6.12 4.07
N LEU A 266 9.48 7.40 4.45
CA LEU A 266 10.08 7.88 5.70
C LEU A 266 9.37 7.32 6.94
N VAL A 267 8.04 7.13 6.89
CA VAL A 267 7.30 6.50 7.99
C VAL A 267 7.77 5.05 8.18
N PHE A 268 7.89 4.27 7.11
CA PHE A 268 8.38 2.89 7.20
C PHE A 268 9.85 2.80 7.68
N TRP A 269 10.69 3.74 7.25
CA TRP A 269 12.05 3.84 7.78
C TRP A 269 12.08 4.08 9.29
N ARG A 270 11.21 4.96 9.81
CA ARG A 270 11.07 5.20 11.26
C ARG A 270 10.59 3.94 11.98
N MET A 271 9.60 3.23 11.43
CA MET A 271 9.12 1.96 11.99
C MET A 271 10.22 0.90 12.02
N TYR A 272 11.03 0.79 10.96
CA TYR A 272 12.21 -0.09 10.92
C TYR A 272 13.20 0.24 12.03
N ARG A 273 13.58 1.52 12.18
CA ARG A 273 14.49 1.95 13.27
C ARG A 273 13.93 1.64 14.65
N GLN A 274 12.62 1.79 14.83
CA GLN A 274 11.95 1.46 16.07
C GLN A 274 12.02 -0.05 16.37
N GLN A 275 11.78 -0.91 15.38
CA GLN A 275 11.92 -2.36 15.57
C GLN A 275 13.35 -2.78 15.90
N LYS A 276 14.36 -2.13 15.31
CA LYS A 276 15.76 -2.36 15.69
C LYS A 276 16.05 -1.97 17.14
N ARG A 277 15.44 -0.89 17.64
CA ARG A 277 15.60 -0.51 19.05
C ARG A 277 15.00 -1.55 19.99
N PHE A 278 13.79 -2.03 19.71
CA PHE A 278 13.17 -3.09 20.52
C PHE A 278 13.97 -4.39 20.50
N GLN A 279 14.60 -4.73 19.36
CA GLN A 279 15.51 -5.87 19.30
C GLN A 279 16.73 -5.68 20.22
N MET A 280 17.36 -4.51 20.21
CA MET A 280 18.51 -4.22 21.07
C MET A 280 18.15 -4.27 22.57
N GLU A 281 16.97 -3.74 22.93
CA GLU A 281 16.47 -3.79 24.31
C GLU A 281 16.25 -5.25 24.76
N ALA A 282 15.60 -6.07 23.93
CA ALA A 282 15.39 -7.49 24.22
C ALA A 282 16.69 -8.30 24.31
N ASP A 283 17.66 -8.03 23.43
CA ASP A 283 18.98 -8.69 23.46
C ASP A 283 19.77 -8.29 24.72
N THR A 284 19.59 -7.07 25.21
CA THR A 284 20.24 -6.58 26.45
C THR A 284 19.62 -7.25 27.68
N GLU A 285 18.28 -7.29 27.75
CA GLU A 285 17.57 -7.98 28.85
C GLU A 285 17.91 -9.48 28.91
N ALA A 286 18.03 -10.15 27.76
CA ALA A 286 18.45 -11.55 27.71
C ALA A 286 19.86 -11.75 28.30
N ARG A 287 20.82 -10.90 27.91
CA ARG A 287 22.19 -10.94 28.44
C ARG A 287 22.26 -10.67 29.94
N GLU A 288 21.48 -9.72 30.46
CA GLU A 288 21.42 -9.45 31.89
C GLU A 288 20.87 -10.64 32.68
N ASN A 289 19.88 -11.35 32.14
CA ASN A 289 19.31 -12.55 32.76
C ASN A 289 20.31 -13.72 32.74
N ASP A 290 21.06 -13.91 31.65
CA ASP A 290 22.10 -14.94 31.57
C ASP A 290 23.21 -14.69 32.61
N ILE A 291 23.68 -13.45 32.75
CA ILE A 291 24.70 -13.07 33.76
C ILE A 291 24.18 -13.30 35.19
N LYS A 292 22.91 -13.00 35.46
CA LYS A 292 22.30 -13.29 36.77
C LYS A 292 22.22 -14.79 37.04
N ALA A 293 21.82 -15.59 36.06
CA ALA A 293 21.75 -17.04 36.20
C ALA A 293 23.14 -17.67 36.43
N GLU A 294 24.19 -17.20 35.74
CA GLU A 294 25.57 -17.64 35.97
C GLU A 294 26.07 -17.28 37.38
N ASN A 295 25.79 -16.06 37.85
CA ASN A 295 26.18 -15.64 39.20
C ASN A 295 25.45 -16.43 40.29
N GLU A 296 24.14 -16.67 40.15
CA GLU A 296 23.37 -17.46 41.12
C GLU A 296 23.79 -18.94 41.13
N GLY A 297 24.09 -19.52 39.96
CA GLY A 297 24.66 -20.87 39.86
C GLY A 297 26.01 -21.00 40.56
N SER A 298 26.92 -20.04 40.35
CA SER A 298 28.24 -20.04 40.99
C SER A 298 28.19 -19.87 42.52
N VAL A 299 27.22 -19.10 43.03
CA VAL A 299 27.00 -18.94 44.48
C VAL A 299 26.47 -20.23 45.11
N ASN A 300 25.54 -20.93 44.45
CA ASN A 300 25.02 -22.21 44.94
C ASN A 300 26.07 -23.33 44.93
N ASP A 301 26.94 -23.39 43.91
CA ASP A 301 28.03 -24.38 43.87
C ASP A 301 29.01 -24.19 45.04
N ARG A 302 29.38 -22.94 45.36
CA ARG A 302 30.21 -22.62 46.54
C ARG A 302 29.51 -22.93 47.86
N GLN A 303 28.20 -22.78 47.95
CA GLN A 303 27.44 -23.13 49.15
C GLN A 303 27.28 -24.65 49.32
N SER A 304 27.22 -25.42 48.22
CA SER A 304 27.14 -26.88 48.26
C SER A 304 28.45 -27.53 48.74
N GLU A 305 29.61 -26.99 48.35
CA GLU A 305 30.91 -27.41 48.91
C GLU A 305 31.04 -27.10 50.41
N SER A 306 30.40 -26.02 50.89
CA SER A 306 30.40 -25.67 52.32
C SER A 306 29.37 -26.43 53.16
N ARG A 307 28.33 -27.06 52.57
CA ARG A 307 27.24 -27.72 53.29
C ARG A 307 27.32 -29.25 53.36
N SER A 308 28.38 -29.86 52.81
CA SER A 308 28.75 -31.26 53.05
C SER A 308 28.96 -31.63 54.53
N GLY A 309 28.88 -30.66 55.46
CA GLY A 309 29.04 -30.86 56.90
C GLY A 309 27.78 -30.87 57.78
N GLN A 310 26.55 -30.59 57.30
CA GLN A 310 25.42 -30.47 58.23
C GLN A 310 24.04 -30.87 57.66
N SER A 311 23.42 -31.80 58.38
CA SER A 311 22.16 -32.51 58.14
C SER A 311 20.87 -31.70 58.38
N VAL A 312 19.88 -31.97 57.52
CA VAL A 312 18.40 -32.10 57.73
C VAL A 312 17.62 -30.96 58.40
N GLU A 313 16.70 -30.33 57.65
CA GLU A 313 15.24 -30.29 57.94
C GLU A 313 14.42 -29.64 56.81
N GLU A 314 13.20 -30.15 56.62
CA GLU A 314 12.16 -29.79 55.62
C GLU A 314 11.63 -28.34 55.75
N VAL A 315 11.03 -27.79 54.67
CA VAL A 315 9.72 -27.09 54.67
C VAL A 315 9.34 -26.49 53.28
N SER A 316 8.16 -26.89 52.82
CA SER A 316 7.08 -26.22 52.05
C SER A 316 7.37 -25.20 50.93
N SER A 317 6.93 -25.56 49.71
CA SER A 317 6.88 -24.74 48.49
C SER A 317 5.56 -23.95 48.36
N SER A 318 5.64 -22.67 47.96
CA SER A 318 4.49 -21.86 47.55
C SER A 318 4.76 -21.22 46.18
N LEU A 319 3.76 -21.34 45.31
CA LEU A 319 3.78 -21.05 43.87
C LEU A 319 3.46 -19.56 43.62
N VAL A 320 4.36 -18.81 42.98
CA VAL A 320 4.13 -17.42 42.56
C VAL A 320 4.05 -17.35 41.03
N THR A 321 2.85 -17.10 40.51
CA THR A 321 2.61 -16.80 39.09
C THR A 321 2.81 -15.30 38.82
N VAL A 322 3.81 -14.98 38.00
CA VAL A 322 4.10 -13.62 37.52
C VAL A 322 3.28 -13.34 36.26
N LYS A 323 2.37 -12.35 36.34
CA LYS A 323 1.65 -11.77 35.19
C LYS A 323 2.57 -10.81 34.45
N SER A 324 3.01 -11.20 33.26
CA SER A 324 3.63 -10.27 32.30
C SER A 324 2.54 -9.46 31.59
N GLY A 325 2.37 -8.21 32.01
CA GLY A 325 1.55 -7.20 31.32
C GLY A 325 2.46 -6.27 30.53
N VAL A 326 2.63 -6.53 29.24
CA VAL A 326 3.31 -5.59 28.32
C VAL A 326 2.29 -4.52 27.90
N PRO A 327 2.55 -3.22 28.13
CA PRO A 327 1.70 -2.16 27.64
C PRO A 327 1.83 -2.06 26.11
N VAL A 328 0.69 -2.22 25.42
CA VAL A 328 0.58 -1.94 23.98
C VAL A 328 0.69 -0.42 23.81
N VAL A 329 1.86 0.02 23.35
CA VAL A 329 2.20 1.44 23.19
C VAL A 329 1.48 2.05 21.99
N ASP A 330 0.74 3.13 22.24
CA ASP A 330 0.19 4.13 21.29
C ASP A 330 1.29 4.93 20.53
N ALA A 331 2.34 4.27 20.05
CA ALA A 331 3.54 4.93 19.52
C ALA A 331 3.39 5.58 18.13
N VAL A 332 2.17 5.71 17.61
CA VAL A 332 1.88 6.48 16.38
C VAL A 332 1.25 7.85 16.72
N GLU A 333 1.31 8.27 17.98
CA GLU A 333 0.66 9.50 18.47
C GLU A 333 1.65 10.54 19.01
N ARG A 334 2.73 10.81 18.28
CA ARG A 334 3.33 12.15 18.36
C ARG A 334 2.89 12.95 17.14
N PRO A 335 1.96 13.91 17.28
CA PRO A 335 1.76 14.90 16.25
C PRO A 335 3.07 15.70 16.09
N CYS A 336 3.45 15.96 14.85
CA CYS A 336 4.33 17.08 14.55
C CYS A 336 3.65 18.38 14.93
#